data_AF-A0A958NX08-F1
#
_entry.id   AF-A0A958NX08-F1
#
_cell.length_a   1.000
_cell.length_b   1.000
_cell.length_c   1.000
_cell.angle_alpha   90.00
_cell.angle_beta   90.00
_cell.angle_gamma   90.00
#
_symmetry.space_group_name_H-M   'P 1'
#
loop_
_entity.id
_entity.type
_entity.pdbx_description
1 polymer ?
#
loop_
_entity_poly.entity_id
_entity_poly.type
_entity_poly.pdbx_seq_one_letter_code
_entity_poly.pdbx_strand_id
1 'polypeptide(L)'
;MKFTSKLLTVFLFTSLFATGCSKQVVEKQIVYQREPGAPKSEFDDGGYHGGGGGNCVGEENKNKCRPIESFRVQLLDKDIIKNDVMDILETTSEFYPQLAGDLYHKISQRMWYFVPIELKKLPGSIIGAPVNVENLGQIAIQNEQEIWMDNKLFESLSPEDQVRILIHEFVMGIRIMEYSTKSDTCIANASYLLYEDKEDQYKKESEKCYSNSQFDTLGKSLNPIFGDKIDLKDKDYRAVRTLTNWILDGFENVSKDRVTNYLKEYFHREYKK
;
A
#
# COMPACT_ATOMS: atom_id res chain seq x y z
N MET A 1 22.77 -78.54 31.73
CA MET A 1 23.05 -77.33 32.54
C MET A 1 23.35 -76.18 31.59
N LYS A 2 22.41 -75.24 31.40
CA LYS A 2 22.62 -74.03 30.61
C LYS A 2 22.62 -72.83 31.55
N PHE A 3 23.71 -72.08 31.48
CA PHE A 3 23.97 -70.87 32.26
C PHE A 3 23.10 -69.70 31.78
N THR A 4 22.62 -68.94 32.76
CA THR A 4 21.92 -67.66 32.66
C THR A 4 22.84 -66.53 32.18
N SER A 5 22.31 -65.56 31.43
CA SER A 5 22.70 -64.15 31.62
C SER A 5 21.58 -63.21 31.17
N LYS A 6 21.31 -62.25 32.06
CA LYS A 6 20.33 -61.18 31.93
C LYS A 6 20.84 -60.14 30.94
N LEU A 7 19.96 -59.60 30.09
CA LEU A 7 20.15 -58.24 29.59
C LEU A 7 18.83 -57.48 29.67
N LEU A 8 18.86 -56.50 30.58
CA LEU A 8 17.87 -55.48 30.85
C LEU A 8 17.98 -54.45 29.70
N THR A 9 16.91 -54.17 28.98
CA THR A 9 16.87 -53.03 28.05
C THR A 9 15.63 -52.22 28.34
N VAL A 10 15.89 -51.12 29.06
CA VAL A 10 15.00 -50.00 29.32
C VAL A 10 14.74 -49.29 27.98
N PHE A 11 13.49 -49.28 27.50
CA PHE A 11 13.09 -48.36 26.45
C PHE A 11 12.35 -47.18 27.07
N LEU A 12 12.96 -46.01 26.90
CA LEU A 12 12.48 -44.72 27.35
C LEU A 12 11.09 -44.40 26.77
N PHE A 13 10.20 -43.96 27.65
CA PHE A 13 9.05 -43.15 27.29
C PHE A 13 9.53 -41.84 26.65
N THR A 14 9.38 -41.70 25.33
CA THR A 14 9.47 -40.40 24.66
C THR A 14 8.17 -39.66 24.89
N SER A 15 8.18 -38.70 25.81
CA SER A 15 7.13 -37.69 25.96
C SER A 15 7.07 -36.81 24.72
N LEU A 16 5.95 -36.87 24.00
CA LEU A 16 5.57 -35.88 23.00
C LEU A 16 5.44 -34.52 23.68
N PHE A 17 6.42 -33.64 23.46
CA PHE A 17 6.20 -32.20 23.63
C PHE A 17 5.46 -31.70 22.39
N ALA A 18 4.14 -31.60 22.49
CA ALA A 18 3.36 -30.77 21.60
C ALA A 18 3.65 -29.30 21.96
N THR A 19 4.67 -28.71 21.34
CA THR A 19 4.83 -27.26 21.32
C THR A 19 3.78 -26.68 20.40
N GLY A 20 2.63 -26.32 20.96
CA GLY A 20 1.69 -25.43 20.30
C GLY A 20 2.36 -24.06 20.15
N CYS A 21 2.83 -23.75 18.94
CA CYS A 21 3.14 -22.38 18.56
C CYS A 21 1.83 -21.59 18.50
N SER A 22 1.42 -21.02 19.63
CA SER A 22 0.51 -19.88 19.61
C SER A 22 1.30 -18.71 19.03
N LYS A 23 1.09 -18.38 17.75
CA LYS A 23 1.56 -17.12 17.15
C LYS A 23 0.88 -16.00 17.97
N GLN A 24 1.61 -15.42 18.92
CA GLN A 24 1.24 -14.13 19.48
C GLN A 24 1.27 -13.14 18.32
N VAL A 25 0.10 -12.66 17.92
CA VAL A 25 -0.02 -11.47 17.08
C VAL A 25 0.54 -10.31 17.90
N VAL A 26 1.81 -10.00 17.66
CA VAL A 26 2.45 -8.80 18.22
C VAL A 26 1.86 -7.63 17.45
N GLU A 27 0.97 -6.89 18.10
CA GLU A 27 0.49 -5.60 17.64
C GLU A 27 1.69 -4.62 17.58
N LYS A 28 2.44 -4.64 16.47
CA LYS A 28 3.58 -3.75 16.23
C LYS A 28 3.08 -2.35 15.97
N GLN A 29 3.17 -1.47 16.97
CA GLN A 29 3.05 -0.03 16.77
C GLN A 29 4.26 0.48 15.98
N ILE A 30 4.10 0.66 14.67
CA ILE A 30 5.08 1.36 13.85
C ILE A 30 4.98 2.86 14.19
N VAL A 31 6.02 3.41 14.81
CA VAL A 31 6.10 4.84 15.14
C VAL A 31 6.40 5.62 13.86
N TYR A 32 5.39 6.34 13.37
CA TYR A 32 5.53 7.33 12.31
C TYR A 32 6.42 8.50 12.73
N GLN A 33 7.45 8.82 11.94
CA GLN A 33 7.96 10.19 11.89
C GLN A 33 6.96 11.05 11.13
N ARG A 34 6.22 11.89 11.86
CA ARG A 34 5.39 12.94 11.26
C ARG A 34 6.32 13.93 10.54
N GLU A 35 6.00 14.29 9.31
CA GLU A 35 6.39 15.60 8.80
C GLU A 35 5.82 16.69 9.75
N PRO A 36 6.51 17.83 9.94
CA PRO A 36 6.07 18.89 10.84
C PRO A 36 4.61 19.25 10.59
N GLY A 37 3.81 19.15 11.65
CA GLY A 37 2.35 19.07 11.55
C GLY A 37 1.69 20.22 10.81
N ALA A 38 0.67 19.88 10.02
CA ALA A 38 -0.41 20.81 9.74
C ALA A 38 -0.94 21.35 11.09
N PRO A 39 -1.20 22.66 11.20
CA PRO A 39 -1.64 23.27 12.45
C PRO A 39 -2.94 22.60 12.93
N LYS A 40 -3.00 22.31 14.23
CA LYS A 40 -4.24 21.88 14.88
C LYS A 40 -5.28 22.98 14.67
N SER A 41 -6.32 22.69 13.92
CA SER A 41 -7.44 23.62 13.79
C SER A 41 -8.35 23.46 15.01
N GLU A 42 -8.12 24.28 16.02
CA GLU A 42 -9.20 24.72 16.90
C GLU A 42 -10.15 25.58 16.05
N PHE A 43 -11.30 25.02 15.67
CA PHE A 43 -12.43 25.81 15.20
C PHE A 43 -13.65 25.45 16.06
N ASP A 44 -13.65 25.99 17.27
CA ASP A 44 -14.88 26.42 17.92
C ASP A 44 -15.30 27.76 17.30
N ASP A 45 -16.61 27.87 17.04
CA ASP A 45 -17.44 29.06 16.84
C ASP A 45 -16.82 30.35 16.28
N GLY A 46 -17.27 30.74 15.07
CA GLY A 46 -17.22 32.14 14.63
C GLY A 46 -17.18 32.30 13.12
N GLY A 47 -18.29 32.77 12.54
CA GLY A 47 -18.35 33.11 11.12
C GLY A 47 -17.51 34.34 10.76
N TYR A 48 -16.85 34.31 9.61
CA TYR A 48 -16.59 35.51 8.82
C TYR A 48 -16.20 35.17 7.38
N HIS A 49 -16.77 35.92 6.44
CA HIS A 49 -16.39 35.98 5.03
C HIS A 49 -15.00 36.62 4.89
N GLY A 50 -14.03 35.90 4.32
CA GLY A 50 -12.69 36.45 4.03
C GLY A 50 -11.98 35.57 3.01
N GLY A 51 -11.52 36.19 1.93
CA GLY A 51 -11.10 35.52 0.70
C GLY A 51 -9.92 34.57 0.84
N GLY A 52 -10.06 33.45 0.13
CA GLY A 52 -9.02 32.49 -0.19
C GLY A 52 -9.66 31.49 -1.14
N GLY A 53 -9.21 31.45 -2.39
CA GLY A 53 -9.72 30.54 -3.42
C GLY A 53 -9.37 29.08 -3.13
N GLY A 54 -9.95 28.51 -2.07
CA GLY A 54 -9.83 27.10 -1.72
C GLY A 54 -10.91 26.33 -2.46
N ASN A 55 -10.51 25.37 -3.29
CA ASN A 55 -11.41 24.42 -3.94
C ASN A 55 -12.21 23.70 -2.86
N CYS A 56 -13.47 24.08 -2.70
CA CYS A 56 -14.32 23.53 -1.66
C CYS A 56 -14.96 22.25 -2.20
N VAL A 57 -14.92 21.17 -1.40
CA VAL A 57 -15.45 19.86 -1.77
C VAL A 57 -16.60 19.52 -0.83
N GLY A 58 -17.76 19.17 -1.38
CA GLY A 58 -18.96 18.86 -0.59
C GLY A 58 -20.19 18.52 -1.44
N GLU A 59 -21.22 17.98 -0.80
CA GLU A 59 -22.51 17.72 -1.45
C GLU A 59 -23.20 19.05 -1.79
N GLU A 60 -23.59 19.21 -3.06
CA GLU A 60 -24.22 20.44 -3.61
C GLU A 60 -25.47 20.90 -2.84
N ASN A 61 -26.06 20.05 -2.00
CA ASN A 61 -27.33 20.29 -1.31
C ASN A 61 -27.24 20.48 0.21
N LYS A 62 -26.05 20.54 0.84
CA LYS A 62 -25.95 20.53 2.32
C LYS A 62 -25.15 21.65 2.99
N ASN A 63 -24.75 22.74 2.31
CA ASN A 63 -23.98 23.84 2.92
C ASN A 63 -22.74 23.38 3.74
N LYS A 64 -22.17 22.23 3.41
CA LYS A 64 -20.95 21.69 4.05
C LYS A 64 -19.85 21.62 3.00
N CYS A 65 -19.49 22.77 2.44
CA CYS A 65 -18.24 22.86 1.72
C CYS A 65 -17.11 22.83 2.75
N ARG A 66 -16.22 21.84 2.63
CA ARG A 66 -15.05 21.72 3.47
C ARG A 66 -13.79 21.79 2.61
N PRO A 67 -12.66 22.26 3.17
CA PRO A 67 -11.38 22.19 2.49
C PRO A 67 -11.00 20.73 2.19
N ILE A 68 -10.32 20.48 1.07
CA ILE A 68 -9.94 19.14 0.62
C ILE A 68 -9.15 18.38 1.69
N GLU A 69 -8.31 19.09 2.43
CA GLU A 69 -7.46 18.57 3.50
C GLU A 69 -8.28 17.93 4.64
N SER A 70 -9.53 18.35 4.83
CA SER A 70 -10.43 17.74 5.82
C SER A 70 -10.88 16.32 5.47
N PHE A 71 -10.68 15.89 4.22
CA PHE A 71 -10.97 14.55 3.74
C PHE A 71 -9.71 13.66 3.72
N ARG A 72 -8.56 14.17 4.17
CA ARG A 72 -7.34 13.39 4.29
C ARG A 72 -7.52 12.32 5.37
N VAL A 73 -7.14 11.09 5.03
CA VAL A 73 -7.19 9.94 5.94
C VAL A 73 -5.79 9.37 6.14
N GLN A 74 -5.46 9.04 7.39
CA GLN A 74 -4.29 8.22 7.68
C GLN A 74 -4.62 6.77 7.34
N LEU A 75 -4.15 6.28 6.19
CA LEU A 75 -4.61 5.00 5.67
C LEU A 75 -4.25 3.83 6.61
N LEU A 76 -3.03 3.78 7.17
CA LEU A 76 -2.65 2.73 8.14
C LEU A 76 -3.50 2.71 9.42
N ASP A 77 -4.28 3.76 9.71
CA ASP A 77 -5.15 3.76 10.89
C ASP A 77 -6.49 3.05 10.63
N LYS A 78 -6.86 2.79 9.36
CA LYS A 78 -8.13 2.14 9.00
C LYS A 78 -8.11 0.65 9.32
N ASP A 79 -9.22 0.13 9.85
CA ASP A 79 -9.33 -1.26 10.28
C ASP A 79 -9.10 -2.25 9.13
N ILE A 80 -9.68 -1.99 7.95
CA ILE A 80 -9.47 -2.81 6.75
C ILE A 80 -8.00 -2.89 6.34
N ILE A 81 -7.22 -1.85 6.63
CA ILE A 81 -5.80 -1.85 6.34
C ILE A 81 -5.07 -2.71 7.35
N LYS A 82 -5.31 -2.48 8.64
CA LYS A 82 -4.67 -3.22 9.75
C LYS A 82 -4.98 -4.72 9.73
N ASN A 83 -6.22 -5.08 9.42
CA ASN A 83 -6.71 -6.44 9.57
C ASN A 83 -6.60 -7.26 8.29
N ASP A 84 -6.91 -6.67 7.13
CA ASP A 84 -7.02 -7.45 5.89
C ASP A 84 -5.83 -7.21 4.95
N VAL A 85 -5.46 -5.94 4.73
CA VAL A 85 -4.35 -5.60 3.82
C VAL A 85 -2.99 -5.99 4.40
N MET A 86 -2.75 -5.80 5.70
CA MET A 86 -1.47 -6.17 6.31
C MET A 86 -1.21 -7.68 6.25
N ASP A 87 -2.23 -8.51 6.42
CA ASP A 87 -2.11 -9.97 6.30
C ASP A 87 -1.73 -10.40 4.88
N ILE A 88 -2.29 -9.74 3.87
CA ILE A 88 -1.91 -9.93 2.45
C ILE A 88 -0.46 -9.52 2.23
N LEU A 89 0.00 -8.42 2.84
CA LEU A 89 1.37 -7.95 2.75
C LEU A 89 2.35 -8.90 3.47
N GLU A 90 1.98 -9.44 4.63
CA GLU A 90 2.76 -10.47 5.33
C GLU A 90 2.92 -11.71 4.45
N THR A 91 1.82 -12.23 3.90
CA THR A 91 1.84 -13.37 2.96
C THR A 91 2.69 -13.07 1.73
N THR A 92 2.55 -11.87 1.15
CA THR A 92 3.35 -11.43 0.00
C THR A 92 4.84 -11.39 0.35
N SER A 93 5.18 -11.00 1.58
CA SER A 93 6.57 -10.87 2.01
C SER A 93 7.30 -12.22 2.12
N GLU A 94 6.58 -13.32 2.35
CA GLU A 94 7.14 -14.67 2.39
C GLU A 94 7.69 -15.11 1.03
N PHE A 95 7.06 -14.65 -0.06
CA PHE A 95 7.46 -14.99 -1.43
C PHE A 95 8.28 -13.90 -2.12
N TYR A 96 7.91 -12.63 -1.90
CA TYR A 96 8.44 -11.44 -2.57
C TYR A 96 8.59 -10.27 -1.58
N PRO A 97 9.59 -10.28 -0.68
CA PRO A 97 9.76 -9.26 0.36
C PRO A 97 9.94 -7.85 -0.19
N GLN A 98 10.56 -7.70 -1.36
CA GLN A 98 10.68 -6.40 -2.02
C GLN A 98 9.36 -5.90 -2.61
N LEU A 99 8.50 -6.79 -3.11
CA LEU A 99 7.14 -6.41 -3.54
C LEU A 99 6.30 -5.95 -2.34
N ALA A 100 6.36 -6.69 -1.23
CA ALA A 100 5.69 -6.29 0.00
C ALA A 100 6.21 -4.93 0.51
N GLY A 101 7.52 -4.72 0.46
CA GLY A 101 8.15 -3.43 0.75
C GLY A 101 7.62 -2.29 -0.13
N ASP A 102 7.49 -2.52 -1.44
CA ASP A 102 6.95 -1.54 -2.38
C ASP A 102 5.47 -1.20 -2.08
N LEU A 103 4.66 -2.22 -1.80
CA LEU A 103 3.25 -2.03 -1.43
C LEU A 103 3.15 -1.22 -0.13
N TYR A 104 3.92 -1.59 0.90
CA TYR A 104 3.95 -0.87 2.18
C TYR A 104 4.40 0.58 2.01
N HIS A 105 5.42 0.83 1.20
CA HIS A 105 5.87 2.18 0.86
C HIS A 105 4.74 3.01 0.27
N LYS A 106 3.94 2.45 -0.65
CA LYS A 106 2.80 3.15 -1.25
C LYS A 106 1.64 3.39 -0.29
N ILE A 107 1.44 2.51 0.68
CA ILE A 107 0.46 2.73 1.75
C ILE A 107 0.89 3.89 2.65
N SER A 108 2.17 3.92 3.03
CA SER A 108 2.67 4.84 4.07
C SER A 108 3.03 6.25 3.59
N GLN A 109 3.46 6.41 2.33
CA GLN A 109 3.95 7.70 1.82
C GLN A 109 2.90 8.52 1.07
N ARG A 110 1.80 7.91 0.62
CA ARG A 110 0.78 8.62 -0.15
C ARG A 110 -0.23 9.34 0.71
N MET A 111 -0.70 10.47 0.21
CA MET A 111 -1.83 11.18 0.79
C MET A 111 -3.12 10.59 0.26
N TRP A 112 -3.97 10.09 1.16
CA TRP A 112 -5.25 9.50 0.82
C TRP A 112 -6.38 10.46 1.15
N TYR A 113 -7.24 10.74 0.18
CA TYR A 113 -8.42 11.59 0.33
C TYR A 113 -9.66 10.76 0.06
N PHE A 114 -10.55 10.66 1.05
CA PHE A 114 -11.85 10.00 0.91
C PHE A 114 -12.92 11.08 0.79
N VAL A 115 -13.26 11.44 -0.44
CA VAL A 115 -14.11 12.59 -0.74
C VAL A 115 -15.57 12.18 -0.99
N PRO A 116 -16.58 12.95 -0.55
CA PRO A 116 -18.00 12.60 -0.68
C PRO A 116 -18.60 13.02 -2.03
N ILE A 117 -17.80 13.00 -3.09
CA ILE A 117 -18.17 13.43 -4.46
C ILE A 117 -17.87 12.31 -5.46
N GLU A 118 -18.70 12.23 -6.50
CA GLU A 118 -18.41 11.34 -7.63
C GLU A 118 -17.17 11.83 -8.37
N LEU A 119 -16.21 10.92 -8.55
CA LEU A 119 -15.03 11.21 -9.37
C LEU A 119 -15.41 11.17 -10.86
N LYS A 120 -14.73 12.01 -11.65
CA LYS A 120 -14.95 12.06 -13.11
C LYS A 120 -14.75 10.67 -13.70
N LYS A 121 -15.74 10.13 -14.41
CA LYS A 121 -15.70 8.77 -14.97
C LYS A 121 -14.64 8.64 -16.07
N LEU A 122 -13.58 7.87 -15.81
CA LEU A 122 -12.72 7.30 -16.86
C LEU A 122 -13.40 6.08 -17.52
N PRO A 123 -13.00 5.69 -18.74
CA PRO A 123 -13.46 4.45 -19.38
C PRO A 123 -13.26 3.21 -18.50
N GLY A 124 -14.22 2.28 -18.46
CA GLY A 124 -14.12 1.04 -17.68
C GLY A 124 -12.89 0.17 -18.01
N SER A 125 -12.34 0.28 -19.22
CA SER A 125 -11.09 -0.39 -19.60
C SER A 125 -9.85 0.12 -18.85
N ILE A 126 -9.93 1.36 -18.32
CA ILE A 126 -8.90 2.06 -17.55
C ILE A 126 -9.13 1.90 -16.04
N ILE A 127 -10.38 1.69 -15.62
CA ILE A 127 -10.73 1.39 -14.22
C ILE A 127 -10.26 -0.03 -13.94
N GLY A 128 -9.17 -0.16 -13.21
CA GLY A 128 -8.54 -1.44 -12.93
C GLY A 128 -9.24 -2.21 -11.80
N ALA A 129 -8.90 -3.49 -11.74
CA ALA A 129 -9.60 -4.63 -11.12
C ALA A 129 -11.12 -4.64 -11.38
N PRO A 130 -11.70 -5.65 -12.06
CA PRO A 130 -13.15 -5.80 -12.07
C PRO A 130 -13.57 -6.19 -10.65
N VAL A 131 -13.81 -5.17 -9.83
CA VAL A 131 -14.61 -5.31 -8.62
C VAL A 131 -15.96 -5.78 -9.15
N ASN A 132 -16.47 -6.88 -8.61
CA ASN A 132 -17.59 -7.61 -9.18
C ASN A 132 -18.93 -6.92 -8.91
N VAL A 133 -18.94 -5.60 -9.05
CA VAL A 133 -20.11 -4.75 -8.95
C VAL A 133 -20.32 -4.17 -10.34
N GLU A 134 -21.12 -4.88 -11.12
CA GLU A 134 -21.60 -4.40 -12.41
C GLU A 134 -22.01 -2.92 -12.27
N ASN A 135 -21.43 -2.05 -13.11
CA ASN A 135 -21.71 -0.62 -13.21
C ASN A 135 -21.02 0.33 -12.21
N LEU A 136 -20.09 -0.11 -11.36
CA LEU A 136 -19.27 0.89 -10.64
C LEU A 136 -18.32 1.61 -11.61
N GLY A 137 -18.46 2.94 -11.67
CA GLY A 137 -17.58 3.83 -12.42
C GLY A 137 -16.20 3.93 -11.77
N GLN A 138 -15.48 5.00 -12.05
CA GLN A 138 -14.17 5.22 -11.45
C GLN A 138 -14.31 5.53 -9.96
N ILE A 139 -13.74 4.67 -9.10
CA ILE A 139 -13.80 4.80 -7.64
C ILE A 139 -12.59 5.58 -7.09
N ALA A 140 -11.46 5.55 -7.80
CA ALA A 140 -10.26 6.25 -7.39
C ALA A 140 -9.55 6.95 -8.57
N ILE A 141 -8.95 8.11 -8.29
CA ILE A 141 -7.99 8.80 -9.16
C ILE A 141 -6.69 8.90 -8.37
N GLN A 142 -5.56 8.68 -9.03
CA GLN A 142 -4.26 8.83 -8.39
C GLN A 142 -3.24 9.55 -9.28
N ASN A 143 -2.31 10.24 -8.61
CA ASN A 143 -1.06 10.73 -9.19
C ASN A 143 0.11 10.20 -8.35
N GLU A 144 1.31 10.76 -8.52
CA GLU A 144 2.51 10.29 -7.80
C GLU A 144 2.38 10.37 -6.27
N GLN A 145 1.76 11.45 -5.76
CA GLN A 145 1.69 11.76 -4.32
C GLN A 145 0.34 11.43 -3.67
N GLU A 146 -0.75 11.50 -4.44
CA GLU A 146 -2.11 11.53 -3.91
C GLU A 146 -2.99 10.46 -4.53
N ILE A 147 -3.88 9.91 -3.69
CA ILE A 147 -4.96 9.02 -4.09
C ILE A 147 -6.27 9.59 -3.57
N TRP A 148 -7.19 9.80 -4.49
CA TRP A 148 -8.50 10.38 -4.26
C TRP A 148 -9.52 9.29 -4.49
N MET A 149 -10.35 9.01 -3.49
CA MET A 149 -11.33 7.93 -3.51
C MET A 149 -12.72 8.49 -3.25
N ASP A 150 -13.71 8.06 -4.05
CA ASP A 150 -15.12 8.32 -3.77
C ASP A 150 -15.51 7.55 -2.51
N ASN A 151 -15.71 8.26 -1.41
CA ASN A 151 -16.01 7.66 -0.11
C ASN A 151 -17.36 6.93 -0.12
N LYS A 152 -18.36 7.44 -0.86
CA LYS A 152 -19.70 6.85 -0.88
C LYS A 152 -19.70 5.53 -1.62
N LEU A 153 -19.02 5.50 -2.77
CA LEU A 153 -18.86 4.26 -3.52
C LEU A 153 -18.03 3.27 -2.74
N PHE A 154 -16.90 3.69 -2.16
CA PHE A 154 -16.04 2.80 -1.37
C PHE A 154 -16.77 2.17 -0.17
N GLU A 155 -17.50 2.97 0.62
CA GLU A 155 -18.27 2.47 1.77
C GLU A 155 -19.42 1.54 1.37
N SER A 156 -19.91 1.62 0.12
CA SER A 156 -20.97 0.73 -0.39
C SER A 156 -20.47 -0.66 -0.82
N LEU A 157 -19.16 -0.84 -0.94
CA LEU A 157 -18.55 -2.09 -1.36
C LEU A 157 -18.53 -3.12 -0.24
N SER A 158 -18.45 -4.40 -0.63
CA SER A 158 -18.13 -5.46 0.31
C SER A 158 -16.70 -5.28 0.86
N PRO A 159 -16.38 -5.78 2.07
CA PRO A 159 -15.02 -5.72 2.60
C PRO A 159 -13.96 -6.31 1.64
N GLU A 160 -14.28 -7.43 0.98
CA GLU A 160 -13.39 -8.04 -0.02
C GLU A 160 -13.12 -7.10 -1.20
N ASP A 161 -14.16 -6.44 -1.70
CA ASP A 161 -14.05 -5.49 -2.80
C ASP A 161 -13.28 -4.23 -2.40
N GLN A 162 -13.46 -3.76 -1.17
CA GLN A 162 -12.66 -2.66 -0.62
C GLN A 162 -11.17 -3.02 -0.57
N VAL A 163 -10.83 -4.23 -0.08
CA VAL A 163 -9.44 -4.74 -0.09
C VAL A 163 -8.91 -4.82 -1.52
N ARG A 164 -9.67 -5.40 -2.45
CA ARG A 164 -9.28 -5.53 -3.85
C ARG A 164 -8.94 -4.18 -4.48
N ILE A 165 -9.76 -3.16 -4.24
CA ILE A 165 -9.47 -1.80 -4.72
C ILE A 165 -8.22 -1.23 -4.06
N LEU A 166 -8.06 -1.36 -2.74
CA LEU A 166 -6.89 -0.83 -2.05
C LEU A 166 -5.60 -1.46 -2.60
N ILE A 167 -5.55 -2.79 -2.74
CA ILE A 167 -4.42 -3.49 -3.37
C ILE A 167 -4.22 -3.03 -4.80
N HIS A 168 -5.30 -2.85 -5.57
CA HIS A 168 -5.23 -2.33 -6.93
C HIS A 168 -4.54 -0.95 -6.98
N GLU A 169 -4.95 -0.02 -6.12
CA GLU A 169 -4.40 1.32 -6.08
C GLU A 169 -2.93 1.31 -5.62
N PHE A 170 -2.52 0.41 -4.72
CA PHE A 170 -1.13 0.25 -4.33
C PHE A 170 -0.27 -0.27 -5.50
N VAL A 171 -0.75 -1.29 -6.22
CA VAL A 171 -0.05 -1.85 -7.38
C VAL A 171 0.06 -0.82 -8.52
N MET A 172 -1.01 -0.06 -8.77
CA MET A 172 -0.96 1.07 -9.69
C MET A 172 0.05 2.12 -9.20
N GLY A 173 0.14 2.33 -7.89
CA GLY A 173 1.15 3.16 -7.26
C GLY A 173 2.58 2.72 -7.56
N ILE A 174 2.85 1.41 -7.55
CA ILE A 174 4.12 0.83 -7.97
C ILE A 174 4.36 1.07 -9.46
N ARG A 175 3.35 0.89 -10.31
CA ARG A 175 3.48 1.12 -11.76
C ARG A 175 3.91 2.56 -12.06
N ILE A 176 3.30 3.54 -11.40
CA ILE A 176 3.61 4.95 -11.64
C ILE A 176 4.90 5.42 -10.97
N MET A 177 5.59 4.58 -10.18
CA MET A 177 6.93 4.90 -9.66
C MET A 177 7.95 5.19 -10.75
N GLU A 178 7.76 4.67 -11.96
CA GLU A 178 8.67 4.97 -13.08
C GLU A 178 8.72 6.46 -13.42
N TYR A 179 7.67 7.21 -13.09
CA TYR A 179 7.57 8.66 -13.31
C TYR A 179 8.08 9.49 -12.11
N SER A 180 8.15 8.85 -10.93
CA SER A 180 8.50 9.46 -9.65
C SER A 180 9.97 9.87 -9.53
N THR A 181 10.34 10.44 -8.38
CA THR A 181 11.72 10.79 -8.05
C THR A 181 12.56 9.54 -7.77
N LYS A 182 13.88 9.65 -7.94
CA LYS A 182 14.80 8.57 -7.54
C LYS A 182 14.72 8.29 -6.04
N SER A 183 14.40 9.30 -5.22
CA SER A 183 14.20 9.12 -3.78
C SER A 183 13.03 8.20 -3.47
N ASP A 184 11.89 8.35 -4.16
CA ASP A 184 10.72 7.46 -3.98
C ASP A 184 11.07 5.99 -4.29
N THR A 185 11.77 5.77 -5.40
CA THR A 185 12.27 4.44 -5.78
C THR A 185 13.28 3.88 -4.77
N CYS A 186 14.18 4.73 -4.26
CA CYS A 186 15.19 4.35 -3.27
C CYS A 186 14.56 3.94 -1.94
N ILE A 187 13.57 4.68 -1.44
CA ILE A 187 12.90 4.38 -0.17
C ILE A 187 12.12 3.08 -0.29
N ALA A 188 11.37 2.89 -1.38
CA ALA A 188 10.67 1.63 -1.63
C ALA A 188 11.63 0.42 -1.63
N ASN A 189 12.80 0.58 -2.26
CA ASN A 189 13.87 -0.43 -2.22
C ASN A 189 14.43 -0.71 -0.83
N ALA A 190 14.27 0.20 0.13
CA ALA A 190 14.67 -0.02 1.52
C ALA A 190 13.54 -0.62 2.36
N SER A 191 12.27 -0.41 1.98
CA SER A 191 11.09 -0.83 2.77
C SER A 191 10.99 -2.33 3.01
N TYR A 192 11.63 -3.18 2.19
CA TYR A 192 11.69 -4.63 2.46
C TYR A 192 12.38 -4.95 3.80
N LEU A 193 13.28 -4.09 4.28
CA LEU A 193 13.99 -4.26 5.56
C LEU A 193 13.02 -4.29 6.75
N LEU A 194 11.81 -3.73 6.60
CA LEU A 194 10.76 -3.80 7.63
C LEU A 194 10.24 -5.24 7.81
N TYR A 195 10.23 -6.04 6.74
CA TYR A 195 9.86 -7.46 6.78
C TYR A 195 11.00 -8.38 7.21
N GLU A 196 12.23 -7.86 7.27
CA GLU A 196 13.39 -8.57 7.84
C GLU A 196 13.68 -8.19 9.31
N ASP A 197 12.75 -7.49 9.97
CA ASP A 197 12.92 -6.95 11.33
C ASP A 197 14.14 -6.03 11.50
N LYS A 198 14.51 -5.30 10.44
CA LYS A 198 15.68 -4.41 10.40
C LYS A 198 15.26 -2.93 10.38
N GLU A 199 14.38 -2.53 11.28
CA GLU A 199 13.83 -1.16 11.33
C GLU A 199 14.91 -0.07 11.42
N ASP A 200 15.95 -0.28 12.22
CA ASP A 200 17.07 0.68 12.32
C ASP A 200 17.88 0.79 11.02
N GLN A 201 17.96 -0.29 10.25
CA GLN A 201 18.62 -0.26 8.93
C GLN A 201 17.71 0.43 7.91
N TYR A 202 16.40 0.16 7.95
CA TYR A 202 15.42 0.88 7.13
C TYR A 202 15.53 2.39 7.34
N LYS A 203 15.56 2.86 8.60
CA LYS A 203 15.73 4.29 8.92
C LYS A 203 16.99 4.85 8.29
N LYS A 204 18.14 4.20 8.50
CA LYS A 204 19.44 4.62 7.93
C LYS A 204 19.45 4.65 6.41
N GLU A 205 18.90 3.62 5.75
CA GLU A 205 18.85 3.58 4.28
C GLU A 205 17.88 4.62 3.71
N SER A 206 16.72 4.82 4.35
CA SER A 206 15.76 5.85 3.95
C SER A 206 16.34 7.27 4.08
N GLU A 207 17.09 7.56 5.14
CA GLU A 207 17.78 8.84 5.32
C GLU A 207 18.81 9.09 4.21
N LYS A 208 19.54 8.06 3.78
CA LYS A 208 20.48 8.15 2.65
C LYS A 208 19.78 8.46 1.33
N CYS A 209 18.56 7.96 1.14
CA CYS A 209 17.78 8.25 -0.07
C CYS A 209 17.50 9.76 -0.20
N TYR A 210 17.25 10.46 0.92
CA TYR A 210 17.04 11.90 0.95
C TYR A 210 18.33 12.71 0.84
N SER A 211 19.44 12.25 1.45
CA SER A 211 20.72 12.94 1.34
C SER A 211 21.28 12.91 -0.09
N ASN A 212 21.03 11.81 -0.81
CA ASN A 212 21.48 11.64 -2.19
C ASN A 212 20.56 12.33 -3.22
N SER A 213 19.35 12.75 -2.82
CA SER A 213 18.39 13.42 -3.70
C SER A 213 18.48 14.94 -3.71
N GLN A 214 19.38 15.56 -2.94
CA GLN A 214 19.59 17.02 -2.92
C GLN A 214 19.95 17.63 -4.30
N PHE A 215 20.22 16.81 -5.32
CA PHE A 215 20.47 17.25 -6.70
C PHE A 215 19.31 17.01 -7.69
N ASP A 216 18.23 16.30 -7.32
CA ASP A 216 17.10 16.06 -8.23
C ASP A 216 16.06 17.22 -8.18
N THR A 217 16.08 18.09 -7.16
CA THR A 217 15.11 19.17 -6.93
C THR A 217 15.31 20.43 -7.77
N LEU A 218 16.41 20.57 -8.52
CA LEU A 218 16.66 21.74 -9.36
C LEU A 218 16.23 21.56 -10.84
N GLY A 219 15.86 20.35 -11.25
CA GLY A 219 15.62 20.02 -12.67
C GLY A 219 14.17 19.71 -13.05
N LYS A 220 13.30 19.28 -12.12
CA LYS A 220 11.91 18.95 -12.41
C LYS A 220 10.96 20.08 -11.98
N SER A 221 10.92 21.07 -12.86
CA SER A 221 9.80 21.94 -13.25
C SER A 221 8.69 22.24 -12.23
N LEU A 222 8.51 23.55 -12.03
CA LEU A 222 7.36 24.25 -11.45
C LEU A 222 6.04 23.93 -12.19
N ASN A 223 5.50 22.71 -12.06
CA ASN A 223 4.14 22.39 -12.47
C ASN A 223 3.42 21.63 -11.32
N PRO A 224 2.88 22.35 -10.33
CA PRO A 224 2.59 21.79 -9.01
C PRO A 224 1.27 21.02 -8.90
N ILE A 225 0.60 20.67 -10.02
CA ILE A 225 -0.71 19.98 -9.99
C ILE A 225 -0.77 18.80 -10.97
N PHE A 226 0.03 18.84 -12.03
CA PHE A 226 0.21 17.71 -12.95
C PHE A 226 1.69 17.63 -13.25
N GLY A 227 2.37 16.65 -12.63
CA GLY A 227 3.73 16.27 -13.00
C GLY A 227 3.81 15.91 -14.49
N ASP A 228 4.95 15.39 -14.93
CA ASP A 228 5.07 14.83 -16.28
C ASP A 228 3.83 13.98 -16.59
N LYS A 229 3.18 14.21 -17.73
CA LYS A 229 1.90 13.57 -18.06
C LYS A 229 2.08 12.06 -17.96
N ILE A 230 1.57 11.44 -16.89
CA ILE A 230 1.55 10.00 -16.72
C ILE A 230 0.71 9.44 -17.88
N ASP A 231 1.37 8.72 -18.80
CA ASP A 231 0.77 8.21 -20.03
C ASP A 231 0.66 6.69 -19.98
N LEU A 232 -0.23 6.21 -19.11
CA LEU A 232 -0.54 4.79 -19.01
C LEU A 232 -1.32 4.31 -20.23
N LYS A 233 -0.91 3.15 -20.75
CA LYS A 233 -1.57 2.45 -21.85
C LYS A 233 -2.38 1.27 -21.32
N ASP A 234 -3.24 0.70 -22.16
CA ASP A 234 -4.04 -0.48 -21.80
C ASP A 234 -3.21 -1.65 -21.28
N LYS A 235 -1.97 -1.80 -21.76
CA LYS A 235 -1.04 -2.83 -21.26
C LYS A 235 -0.67 -2.61 -19.79
N ASP A 236 -0.58 -1.37 -19.33
CA ASP A 236 -0.23 -1.01 -17.95
C ASP A 236 -1.40 -1.34 -17.03
N TYR A 237 -2.63 -1.00 -17.45
CA TYR A 237 -3.84 -1.37 -16.70
C TYR A 237 -4.03 -2.88 -16.60
N ARG A 238 -3.76 -3.62 -17.69
CA ARG A 238 -3.72 -5.10 -17.64
C ARG A 238 -2.61 -5.59 -16.72
N ALA A 239 -1.45 -4.93 -16.74
CA ALA A 239 -0.33 -5.29 -15.88
C ALA A 239 -0.69 -5.23 -14.40
N VAL A 240 -1.26 -4.11 -13.99
CA VAL A 240 -1.76 -3.86 -12.63
C VAL A 240 -2.82 -4.89 -12.24
N ARG A 241 -3.84 -5.12 -13.07
CA ARG A 241 -4.90 -6.11 -12.78
C ARG A 241 -4.34 -7.51 -12.50
N THR A 242 -3.44 -7.98 -13.35
CA THR A 242 -2.84 -9.32 -13.19
C THR A 242 -2.05 -9.41 -11.88
N LEU A 243 -1.23 -8.40 -11.57
CA LEU A 243 -0.42 -8.42 -10.35
C LEU A 243 -1.29 -8.29 -9.10
N THR A 244 -2.33 -7.45 -9.12
CA THR A 244 -3.35 -7.38 -8.05
C THR A 244 -3.97 -8.75 -7.80
N ASN A 245 -4.40 -9.46 -8.85
CA ASN A 245 -4.98 -10.78 -8.68
C ASN A 245 -3.97 -11.78 -8.12
N TRP A 246 -2.72 -11.78 -8.60
CA TRP A 246 -1.69 -12.67 -8.05
C TRP A 246 -1.41 -12.44 -6.56
N ILE A 247 -1.42 -11.17 -6.12
CA ILE A 247 -1.27 -10.81 -4.71
C ILE A 247 -2.46 -11.33 -3.89
N LEU A 248 -3.69 -11.11 -4.37
CA LEU A 248 -4.91 -11.57 -3.68
C LEU A 248 -5.03 -13.09 -3.63
N ASP A 249 -4.57 -13.78 -4.68
CA ASP A 249 -4.57 -15.25 -4.77
C ASP A 249 -3.36 -15.89 -4.05
N GLY A 250 -2.54 -15.10 -3.33
CA GLY A 250 -1.40 -15.60 -2.56
C GLY A 250 -0.28 -16.24 -3.40
N PHE A 251 -0.21 -15.95 -4.70
CA PHE A 251 0.74 -16.52 -5.65
C PHE A 251 0.75 -18.05 -5.79
N GLU A 252 -0.22 -18.78 -5.24
CA GLU A 252 -0.21 -20.26 -5.16
C GLU A 252 -0.04 -20.95 -6.52
N ASN A 253 -0.52 -20.30 -7.59
CA ASN A 253 -0.57 -20.86 -8.94
C ASN A 253 0.38 -20.18 -9.95
N VAL A 254 1.37 -19.42 -9.47
CA VAL A 254 2.28 -18.65 -10.33
C VAL A 254 3.74 -18.90 -9.93
N SER A 255 4.56 -19.33 -10.89
CA SER A 255 5.97 -19.60 -10.60
C SER A 255 6.76 -18.32 -10.29
N LYS A 256 7.78 -18.44 -9.41
CA LYS A 256 8.67 -17.33 -9.04
C LYS A 256 9.28 -16.63 -10.25
N ASP A 257 9.80 -17.39 -11.21
CA ASP A 257 10.39 -16.82 -12.43
C ASP A 257 9.36 -16.07 -13.28
N ARG A 258 8.11 -16.53 -13.33
CA ARG A 258 7.04 -15.83 -14.04
C ARG A 258 6.75 -14.49 -13.38
N VAL A 259 6.63 -14.45 -12.05
CA VAL A 259 6.39 -13.19 -11.32
C VAL A 259 7.56 -12.24 -11.45
N THR A 260 8.80 -12.70 -11.27
CA THR A 260 10.01 -11.87 -11.42
C THR A 260 10.14 -11.28 -12.82
N ASN A 261 9.95 -12.09 -13.87
CA ASN A 261 10.00 -11.60 -15.25
C ASN A 261 8.88 -10.59 -15.52
N TYR A 262 7.68 -10.82 -14.98
CA TYR A 262 6.54 -9.92 -15.12
C TYR A 262 6.80 -8.55 -14.49
N LEU A 263 7.33 -8.53 -13.26
CA LEU A 263 7.68 -7.30 -12.55
C LEU A 263 8.79 -6.52 -13.28
N LYS A 264 9.77 -7.22 -13.84
CA LYS A 264 10.82 -6.59 -14.65
C LYS A 264 10.26 -5.99 -15.95
N GLU A 265 9.42 -6.73 -16.65
CA GLU A 265 8.86 -6.33 -17.94
C GLU A 265 7.88 -5.16 -17.82
N TYR A 266 6.95 -5.22 -16.85
CA TYR A 266 5.83 -4.29 -16.75
C TYR A 266 5.96 -3.23 -15.65
N PHE A 267 6.77 -3.48 -14.62
CA PHE A 267 6.94 -2.54 -13.50
C PHE A 267 8.37 -2.00 -13.40
N HIS A 268 9.28 -2.50 -14.24
CA HIS A 268 10.70 -2.14 -14.23
C HIS A 268 11.37 -2.32 -12.86
N ARG A 269 10.91 -3.33 -12.10
CA ARG A 269 11.44 -3.71 -10.80
C ARG A 269 12.26 -4.98 -10.93
N GLU A 270 13.49 -4.95 -10.43
CA GLU A 270 14.34 -6.13 -10.30
C GLU A 270 14.43 -6.54 -8.84
N TYR A 271 13.63 -7.53 -8.47
CA TYR A 271 13.64 -8.10 -7.14
C TYR A 271 14.76 -9.13 -7.02
N LYS A 272 15.65 -8.92 -6.04
CA LYS A 272 16.76 -9.83 -5.76
C LYS A 272 16.21 -11.09 -5.09
N LYS A 273 16.76 -12.23 -5.50
CA LYS A 273 16.34 -13.55 -5.03
C LYS A 273 16.50 -13.75 -3.54
#